data_AF-A0AAN6RRK0-F1
#
_entry.id   AF-A0AAN6RRK0-F1
#
_cell.length_a   1.000
_cell.length_b   1.000
_cell.length_c   1.000
_cell.angle_alpha   90.00
_cell.angle_beta   90.00
_cell.angle_gamma   90.00
#
_symmetry.space_group_name_H-M   'P 1'
#
loop_
_entity.id
_entity.type
_entity.pdbx_description
1 polymer ?
#
loop_
_entity_poly.entity_id
_entity_poly.type
_entity_poly.pdbx_seq_one_letter_code
_entity_poly.pdbx_strand_id
1 'polypeptide(L)'
;MAPVPTPPAQPPSGKDPEKGPADAKAPYSAFSPWRRRFILTTTEPNGRAFAMSIFLAGPQCGPVLGPVLGGALAEADWRWIFGFLAISGFVLWLLILFALPETLRARVGGGRLYQERNPFLWPPTLSSPLAPSWDRDPKPPVPTLKGYWRLFTYPPIGIVTVNTAILYSTYFAITVQLPTELAVQYQWSSAAVGAGFLAVGIAMIVGSLCGGRFSDWRRARAVKEAPDGKVDPEFRLVDQIWGVLVCAAGCVMYGWLIDVTAHPAAVLVAPFFTGFGMNWVFVTTTAFLTECVAQQAAGAFALGNMLRNPGAAVAAVLIPTLVSKMGSGWCFTGLAALDLVVVGSAVIVLRFKCRGWRAARAAKMKAAKAAGGPK
;
A
#
# COMPACT_ATOMS: atom_id res chain seq x y z
N MET A 1 -17.28 54.17 -21.97
CA MET A 1 -17.19 54.18 -20.50
C MET A 1 -17.73 52.85 -19.98
N ALA A 2 -16.85 51.92 -19.61
CA ALA A 2 -17.25 50.65 -19.01
C ALA A 2 -17.45 50.84 -17.49
N PRO A 3 -18.44 50.20 -16.85
CA PRO A 3 -18.69 50.36 -15.42
C PRO A 3 -17.65 49.60 -14.59
N VAL A 4 -17.19 50.26 -13.54
CA VAL A 4 -16.24 49.76 -12.53
C VAL A 4 -16.90 48.62 -11.73
N PRO A 5 -16.23 47.47 -11.52
CA PRO A 5 -16.76 46.42 -10.66
C PRO A 5 -16.67 46.83 -9.19
N THR A 6 -17.79 46.75 -8.48
CA THR A 6 -17.93 46.96 -7.04
C THR A 6 -17.12 45.92 -6.24
N PRO A 7 -16.47 46.30 -5.12
CA PRO A 7 -15.74 45.36 -4.28
C PRO A 7 -16.71 44.43 -3.52
N PRO A 8 -16.32 43.16 -3.25
CA PRO A 8 -17.15 42.25 -2.48
C PRO A 8 -17.33 42.73 -1.03
N ALA A 9 -18.55 42.62 -0.52
CA ALA A 9 -18.93 43.03 0.83
C ALA A 9 -18.08 42.34 1.91
N GLN A 10 -17.55 43.13 2.85
CA GLN A 10 -16.92 42.61 4.06
C GLN A 10 -17.97 41.95 4.97
N PRO A 11 -17.68 40.82 5.61
CA PRO A 11 -18.59 40.21 6.57
C PRO A 11 -18.66 41.06 7.87
N PRO A 12 -19.78 41.00 8.61
CA PRO A 12 -19.99 41.85 9.78
C PRO A 12 -18.95 41.56 10.87
N SER A 13 -18.36 42.64 11.39
CA SER A 13 -17.44 42.63 12.52
C SER A 13 -18.21 42.17 13.77
N GLY A 14 -17.76 41.07 14.37
CA GLY A 14 -18.27 40.61 15.67
C GLY A 14 -18.58 39.11 15.74
N LYS A 15 -17.59 38.24 15.52
CA LYS A 15 -17.58 36.86 16.03
C LYS A 15 -16.14 36.46 16.36
N ASP A 16 -15.93 35.97 17.58
CA ASP A 16 -14.65 35.45 18.08
C ASP A 16 -14.00 34.46 17.09
N PRO A 17 -12.67 34.47 16.90
CA PRO A 17 -11.98 33.57 15.97
C PRO A 17 -12.00 32.08 16.38
N GLU A 18 -12.44 31.74 17.59
CA GLU A 18 -12.33 30.38 18.16
C GLU A 18 -13.60 29.54 18.14
N LYS A 19 -14.72 30.04 17.60
CA LYS A 19 -15.96 29.25 17.47
C LYS A 19 -16.39 29.10 16.03
N GLY A 20 -15.89 28.04 15.39
CA GLY A 20 -16.46 27.54 14.12
C GLY A 20 -17.93 27.14 14.29
N PRO A 21 -18.77 27.24 13.24
CA PRO A 21 -20.19 26.97 13.33
C PRO A 21 -20.43 25.49 13.68
N ALA A 22 -21.12 25.27 14.80
CA ALA A 22 -21.40 23.96 15.40
C ALA A 22 -22.43 23.09 14.64
N ASP A 23 -22.79 23.45 13.41
CA ASP A 23 -23.87 22.78 12.64
C ASP A 23 -23.54 22.51 11.17
N ALA A 24 -22.27 22.33 10.81
CA ALA A 24 -21.90 21.85 9.48
C ALA A 24 -22.00 20.31 9.43
N LYS A 25 -23.23 19.79 9.27
CA LYS A 25 -23.43 18.41 8.80
C LYS A 25 -22.58 18.20 7.54
N ALA A 26 -21.67 17.23 7.63
CA ALA A 26 -20.72 16.84 6.61
C ALA A 26 -21.32 16.78 5.19
N PRO A 27 -20.86 17.60 4.23
CA PRO A 27 -21.30 17.52 2.83
C PRO A 27 -20.51 16.43 2.09
N TYR A 28 -20.46 15.21 2.63
CA TYR A 28 -19.79 14.06 2.00
C TYR A 28 -20.75 13.17 1.20
N SER A 29 -22.07 13.43 1.24
CA SER A 29 -23.10 12.62 0.56
C SER A 29 -23.24 12.89 -0.94
N ALA A 30 -22.66 13.96 -1.47
CA ALA A 30 -22.87 14.42 -2.85
C ALA A 30 -21.73 14.04 -3.84
N PHE A 31 -20.83 13.12 -3.48
CA PHE A 31 -19.70 12.75 -4.34
C PHE A 31 -20.00 11.49 -5.17
N SER A 32 -19.81 11.60 -6.48
CA SER A 32 -19.91 10.45 -7.40
C SER A 32 -18.89 9.36 -7.01
N PRO A 33 -19.18 8.07 -7.28
CA PRO A 33 -18.35 6.94 -6.83
C PRO A 33 -16.86 7.06 -7.21
N TRP A 34 -16.57 7.70 -8.35
CA TRP A 34 -15.23 7.95 -8.88
C TRP A 34 -14.45 9.04 -8.13
N ARG A 35 -15.14 10.01 -7.51
CA ARG A 35 -14.50 11.09 -6.72
C ARG A 35 -14.03 10.63 -5.34
N ARG A 36 -14.42 9.43 -4.90
CA ARG A 36 -13.85 8.79 -3.70
C ARG A 36 -12.38 8.42 -3.86
N ARG A 37 -11.82 8.51 -5.08
CA ARG A 37 -10.46 8.05 -5.42
C ARG A 37 -9.30 8.91 -4.87
N PHE A 38 -9.58 9.94 -4.07
CA PHE A 38 -8.60 10.62 -3.20
C PHE A 38 -8.50 9.94 -1.82
N ILE A 39 -8.17 8.65 -1.85
CA ILE A 39 -8.49 7.67 -0.79
C ILE A 39 -7.73 7.83 0.54
N LEU A 40 -6.64 8.60 0.61
CA LEU A 40 -5.75 8.56 1.79
C LEU A 40 -6.09 9.54 2.92
N THR A 41 -6.88 10.57 2.65
CA THR A 41 -7.00 11.72 3.56
C THR A 41 -8.44 12.23 3.77
N THR A 42 -9.45 11.50 3.27
CA THR A 42 -10.89 11.75 3.55
C THR A 42 -11.62 10.55 4.15
N THR A 43 -10.95 9.40 4.32
CA THR A 43 -11.54 8.28 5.04
C THR A 43 -11.37 8.48 6.55
N GLU A 44 -12.50 8.47 7.26
CA GLU A 44 -12.53 8.28 8.71
C GLU A 44 -11.63 7.09 9.11
N PRO A 45 -11.07 7.05 10.34
CA PRO A 45 -10.25 5.92 10.79
C PRO A 45 -10.94 4.56 10.59
N ASN A 46 -12.27 4.54 10.58
CA ASN A 46 -13.10 3.37 10.28
C ASN A 46 -13.21 3.17 8.75
N GLY A 47 -12.54 2.14 8.22
CA GLY A 47 -12.58 1.78 6.79
C GLY A 47 -11.30 2.11 6.00
N ARG A 48 -10.26 2.63 6.66
CA ARG A 48 -9.00 3.02 6.01
C ARG A 48 -8.28 1.84 5.37
N ALA A 49 -8.30 0.65 5.96
CA ALA A 49 -7.60 -0.50 5.40
C ALA A 49 -8.31 -1.04 4.15
N PHE A 50 -9.65 -1.06 4.15
CA PHE A 50 -10.43 -1.38 2.96
C PHE A 50 -10.21 -0.35 1.84
N ALA A 51 -10.18 0.94 2.17
CA ALA A 51 -9.90 1.98 1.18
C ALA A 51 -8.47 1.84 0.61
N MET A 52 -7.47 1.59 1.47
CA MET A 52 -6.12 1.23 1.01
C MET A 52 -6.12 0.00 0.12
N SER A 53 -6.90 -1.03 0.44
CA SER A 53 -6.95 -2.26 -0.35
C SER A 53 -7.46 -2.01 -1.77
N ILE A 54 -8.45 -1.11 -1.95
CA ILE A 54 -8.94 -0.69 -3.26
C ILE A 54 -7.88 0.14 -4.00
N PHE A 55 -7.22 1.07 -3.30
CA PHE A 55 -6.14 1.85 -3.89
C PHE A 55 -4.99 0.96 -4.37
N LEU A 56 -4.57 0.00 -3.53
CA LEU A 56 -3.50 -0.94 -3.82
C LEU A 56 -3.90 -1.97 -4.87
N ALA A 57 -5.19 -2.29 -5.05
CA ALA A 57 -5.63 -3.19 -6.11
C ALA A 57 -5.18 -2.71 -7.51
N GLY A 58 -5.10 -1.39 -7.74
CA GLY A 58 -4.60 -0.83 -9.00
C GLY A 58 -3.16 -1.24 -9.32
N PRO A 59 -2.17 -0.90 -8.47
CA PRO A 59 -0.79 -1.40 -8.61
C PRO A 59 -0.68 -2.93 -8.64
N GLN A 60 -1.53 -3.65 -7.90
CA GLN A 60 -1.52 -5.12 -7.92
C GLN A 60 -2.04 -5.72 -9.25
N CYS A 61 -2.74 -4.95 -10.09
CA CYS A 61 -3.03 -5.38 -11.45
C CYS A 61 -1.78 -5.47 -12.32
N GLY A 62 -0.68 -4.79 -11.96
CA GLY A 62 0.59 -4.84 -12.70
C GLY A 62 1.16 -6.26 -12.79
N PRO A 63 1.40 -6.95 -11.66
CA PRO A 63 1.80 -8.36 -11.65
C PRO A 63 0.84 -9.34 -12.33
N VAL A 64 -0.43 -8.96 -12.53
CA VAL A 64 -1.43 -9.77 -13.26
C VAL A 64 -1.27 -9.56 -14.77
N LEU A 65 -1.36 -8.31 -15.21
CA LEU A 65 -1.41 -7.95 -16.62
C LEU A 65 -0.05 -8.02 -17.28
N GLY A 66 1.03 -7.76 -16.53
CA GLY A 66 2.40 -7.76 -17.01
C GLY A 66 2.79 -9.11 -17.63
N PRO A 67 2.75 -10.23 -16.88
CA PRO A 67 3.09 -11.54 -17.43
C PRO A 67 2.12 -12.04 -18.50
N VAL A 68 0.83 -11.73 -18.40
CA VAL A 68 -0.18 -12.14 -19.41
C VAL A 68 0.10 -11.47 -20.74
N LEU A 69 0.25 -10.14 -20.76
CA LEU A 69 0.55 -9.39 -21.97
C LEU A 69 1.98 -9.67 -22.44
N GLY A 70 2.94 -9.77 -21.51
CA GLY A 70 4.34 -10.06 -21.81
C GLY A 70 4.51 -11.44 -22.43
N GLY A 71 3.84 -12.47 -21.91
CA GLY A 71 3.84 -13.82 -22.47
C GLY A 71 3.23 -13.89 -23.86
N ALA A 72 2.08 -13.23 -24.07
CA ALA A 72 1.44 -13.16 -25.39
C ALA A 72 2.29 -12.40 -26.42
N LEU A 73 2.91 -11.28 -26.04
CA LEU A 73 3.79 -10.51 -26.91
C LEU A 73 5.11 -11.23 -27.19
N ALA A 74 5.63 -11.99 -26.22
CA ALA A 74 6.84 -12.78 -26.38
C ALA A 74 6.69 -13.92 -27.39
N GLU A 75 5.48 -14.43 -27.64
CA GLU A 75 5.24 -15.43 -28.70
C GLU A 75 5.41 -14.86 -30.11
N ALA A 76 5.19 -13.55 -30.29
CA ALA A 76 5.42 -12.88 -31.56
C ALA A 76 6.90 -12.50 -31.74
N ASP A 77 7.40 -11.61 -30.88
CA ASP A 77 8.81 -11.22 -30.79
C ASP A 77 9.03 -10.53 -29.43
N TRP A 78 10.13 -10.85 -28.75
CA TRP A 78 10.50 -10.19 -27.49
C TRP A 78 10.66 -8.67 -27.64
N ARG A 79 10.98 -8.17 -28.85
CA ARG A 79 11.08 -6.73 -29.15
C ARG A 79 9.75 -6.00 -28.97
N TRP A 80 8.63 -6.67 -29.23
CA TRP A 80 7.29 -6.08 -29.05
C TRP A 80 6.96 -5.81 -27.59
N ILE A 81 7.60 -6.49 -26.64
CA ILE A 81 7.46 -6.18 -25.20
C ILE A 81 7.91 -4.73 -24.95
N PHE A 82 9.08 -4.35 -25.47
CA PHE A 82 9.61 -2.99 -25.34
C PHE A 82 8.78 -1.97 -26.15
N GLY A 83 8.36 -2.32 -27.37
CA GLY A 83 7.51 -1.47 -28.21
C GLY A 83 6.16 -1.16 -27.54
N PHE A 84 5.50 -2.17 -27.01
CA PHE A 84 4.23 -2.02 -26.29
C PHE A 84 4.38 -1.17 -25.02
N LEU A 85 5.44 -1.39 -24.23
CA LEU A 85 5.75 -0.59 -23.05
C LEU A 85 6.00 0.88 -23.41
N ALA A 86 6.70 1.16 -24.51
CA ALA A 86 6.95 2.52 -24.98
C ALA A 86 5.66 3.22 -25.42
N ILE A 87 4.81 2.56 -26.22
CA ILE A 87 3.54 3.11 -26.69
C ILE A 87 2.60 3.35 -25.50
N SER A 88 2.40 2.35 -24.64
CA SER A 88 1.52 2.48 -23.48
C SER A 88 2.02 3.54 -22.49
N GLY A 89 3.33 3.62 -22.25
CA GLY A 89 3.95 4.66 -21.44
C GLY A 89 3.74 6.06 -22.00
N PHE A 90 3.89 6.24 -23.32
CA PHE A 90 3.64 7.51 -23.99
C PHE A 90 2.16 7.94 -23.93
N VAL A 91 1.24 7.00 -24.16
CA VAL A 91 -0.20 7.26 -24.02
C VAL A 91 -0.57 7.64 -22.58
N LEU A 92 -0.05 6.92 -21.58
CA LEU A 92 -0.26 7.26 -20.17
C LEU A 92 0.33 8.63 -19.82
N TRP A 93 1.50 8.98 -20.35
CA TRP A 93 2.10 10.28 -20.17
C TRP A 93 1.22 11.40 -20.74
N LEU A 94 0.68 11.23 -21.95
CA LEU A 94 -0.30 12.17 -22.53
C LEU A 94 -1.56 12.28 -21.66
N LEU A 95 -2.11 11.16 -21.19
CA LEU A 95 -3.27 11.16 -20.30
C LEU A 95 -2.99 11.90 -18.99
N ILE A 96 -1.80 11.73 -18.40
CA ILE A 96 -1.43 12.47 -17.19
C ILE A 96 -1.33 13.97 -17.49
N LEU A 97 -0.71 14.36 -18.60
CA LEU A 97 -0.58 15.77 -18.98
C LEU A 97 -1.93 16.45 -19.24
N PHE A 98 -2.87 15.76 -19.91
CA PHE A 98 -4.13 16.36 -20.36
C PHE A 98 -5.34 16.05 -19.48
N ALA A 99 -5.29 15.03 -18.62
CA ALA A 99 -6.44 14.59 -17.83
C ALA A 99 -6.21 14.64 -16.31
N LEU A 100 -4.98 14.80 -15.81
CA LEU A 100 -4.73 14.86 -14.36
C LEU A 100 -4.71 16.33 -13.88
N PRO A 101 -5.76 16.80 -13.16
CA PRO A 101 -5.73 18.11 -12.53
C PRO A 101 -4.72 18.12 -11.37
N GLU A 102 -4.25 19.31 -10.98
CA GLU A 102 -3.36 19.47 -9.82
C GLU A 102 -3.96 18.78 -8.58
N THR A 103 -3.17 17.91 -7.95
CA THR A 103 -3.62 17.05 -6.84
C THR A 103 -3.07 17.48 -5.48
N LEU A 104 -2.17 18.47 -5.44
CA LEU A 104 -1.55 18.91 -4.20
C LEU A 104 -2.53 19.69 -3.31
N ARG A 105 -2.96 19.11 -2.20
CA ARG A 105 -3.89 19.73 -1.23
C ARG A 105 -3.37 21.03 -0.60
N ALA A 106 -2.05 21.14 -0.42
CA ALA A 106 -1.44 22.38 0.05
C ALA A 106 -1.64 23.56 -0.94
N ARG A 107 -2.03 23.25 -2.19
CA ARG A 107 -2.28 24.23 -3.26
C ARG A 107 -3.77 24.37 -3.59
N VAL A 108 -4.48 23.25 -3.68
CA VAL A 108 -5.88 23.15 -4.16
C VAL A 108 -6.90 23.02 -3.03
N GLY A 109 -6.46 22.77 -1.80
CA GLY A 109 -7.35 22.54 -0.66
C GLY A 109 -8.18 21.26 -0.78
N GLY A 110 -9.42 21.31 -0.30
CA GLY A 110 -10.37 20.19 -0.33
C GLY A 110 -10.93 19.85 -1.72
N GLY A 111 -10.43 20.49 -2.79
CA GLY A 111 -10.90 20.27 -4.16
C GLY A 111 -12.16 21.07 -4.53
N ARG A 112 -12.60 21.99 -3.67
CA ARG A 112 -13.76 22.89 -3.92
C ARG A 112 -13.57 23.75 -5.18
N LEU A 113 -12.34 24.17 -5.46
CA LEU A 113 -11.96 24.87 -6.70
C LEU A 113 -12.33 24.13 -8.00
N TYR A 114 -12.44 22.79 -7.92
CA TYR A 114 -12.80 21.92 -9.03
C TYR A 114 -14.26 21.46 -9.00
N GLN A 115 -15.02 21.78 -7.95
CA GLN A 115 -16.48 21.53 -7.91
C GLN A 115 -17.24 22.59 -8.70
N GLU A 116 -16.75 23.82 -8.73
CA GLU A 116 -17.37 24.94 -9.44
C GLU A 116 -17.02 24.95 -10.95
N ARG A 117 -16.00 24.18 -11.36
CA ARG A 117 -15.64 23.99 -12.77
C ARG A 117 -16.26 22.71 -13.34
N ASN A 118 -16.53 22.74 -14.65
CA ASN A 118 -17.18 21.69 -15.43
C ASN A 118 -16.69 20.27 -15.06
N PRO A 119 -17.54 19.22 -15.11
CA PRO A 119 -17.17 17.85 -14.71
C PRO A 119 -15.97 17.27 -15.47
N PHE A 120 -15.70 17.82 -16.66
CA PHE A 120 -14.57 17.49 -17.51
C PHE A 120 -13.57 18.66 -17.46
N LEU A 121 -12.55 18.55 -16.60
CA LEU A 121 -11.47 19.54 -16.43
C LEU A 121 -10.47 19.44 -17.59
N TRP A 122 -10.95 19.61 -18.82
CA TRP A 122 -10.14 19.51 -20.03
C TRP A 122 -10.00 20.86 -20.72
N PRO A 123 -8.77 21.32 -21.05
CA PRO A 123 -7.48 20.86 -20.54
C PRO A 123 -7.16 21.45 -19.14
N PRO A 124 -6.45 20.73 -18.26
CA PRO A 124 -5.95 21.27 -17.01
C PRO A 124 -4.93 22.37 -17.32
N THR A 125 -5.16 23.57 -16.79
CA THR A 125 -4.18 24.65 -16.84
C THR A 125 -2.88 24.22 -16.13
N LEU A 126 -1.71 24.51 -16.72
CA LEU A 126 -0.38 24.21 -16.16
C LEU A 126 -0.16 24.70 -14.72
N SER A 127 -0.95 25.67 -14.27
CA SER A 127 -0.94 26.20 -12.91
C SER A 127 -2.36 26.28 -12.39
N SER A 128 -2.64 25.59 -11.27
CA SER A 128 -3.91 25.73 -10.57
C SER A 128 -3.94 27.01 -9.73
N PRO A 129 -5.12 27.67 -9.62
CA PRO A 129 -5.29 28.78 -8.69
C PRO A 129 -5.11 28.31 -7.24
N LEU A 130 -4.54 29.19 -6.43
CA LEU A 130 -4.25 28.90 -5.02
C LEU A 130 -5.56 28.94 -4.21
N ALA A 131 -5.94 27.84 -3.57
CA ALA A 131 -7.16 27.77 -2.74
C ALA A 131 -7.13 28.79 -1.59
N PRO A 132 -8.25 29.22 -1.01
CA PRO A 132 -8.23 30.10 0.16
C PRO A 132 -7.42 29.49 1.34
N SER A 133 -6.76 30.32 2.14
CA SER A 133 -5.86 29.87 3.23
C SER A 133 -6.52 28.97 4.27
N TRP A 134 -7.84 29.08 4.45
CA TRP A 134 -8.64 28.29 5.38
C TRP A 134 -8.99 26.88 4.87
N ASP A 135 -8.85 26.62 3.56
CA ASP A 135 -9.13 25.31 2.95
C ASP A 135 -7.85 24.53 2.63
N ARG A 136 -6.66 25.12 2.87
CA ARG A 136 -5.36 24.51 2.60
C ARG A 136 -4.91 23.65 3.78
N ASP A 137 -4.56 22.40 3.48
CA ASP A 137 -3.81 21.57 4.43
C ASP A 137 -2.41 22.16 4.68
N PRO A 138 -1.84 21.99 5.89
CA PRO A 138 -0.47 22.41 6.17
C PRO A 138 0.49 21.80 5.15
N LYS A 139 1.50 22.58 4.74
CA LYS A 139 2.50 22.10 3.79
C LYS A 139 3.15 20.84 4.39
N PRO A 140 3.21 19.72 3.66
CA PRO A 140 3.86 18.53 4.18
C PRO A 140 5.32 18.89 4.54
N PRO A 141 5.85 18.37 5.65
CA PRO A 141 7.23 18.64 6.04
C PRO A 141 8.18 18.23 4.92
N VAL A 142 9.31 18.91 4.79
CA VAL A 142 10.28 18.56 3.74
C VAL A 142 10.82 17.17 4.03
N PRO A 143 10.71 16.20 3.10
CA PRO A 143 11.25 14.86 3.30
C PRO A 143 12.76 14.98 3.53
N THR A 144 13.20 14.59 4.73
CA THR A 144 14.62 14.64 5.12
C THR A 144 15.07 13.23 5.48
N LEU A 145 16.23 12.79 5.00
CA LEU A 145 16.81 11.48 5.32
C LEU A 145 16.86 11.19 6.83
N LYS A 146 17.24 12.19 7.62
CA LYS A 146 17.28 12.12 9.09
C LYS A 146 15.89 11.89 9.71
N GLY A 147 14.82 12.41 9.10
CA GLY A 147 13.44 12.22 9.52
C GLY A 147 12.96 10.78 9.27
N TYR A 148 13.24 10.24 8.09
CA TYR A 148 12.95 8.84 7.76
C TYR A 148 13.75 7.86 8.63
N TRP A 149 15.04 8.13 8.85
CA TRP A 149 15.87 7.31 9.73
C TRP A 149 15.34 7.27 11.16
N ARG A 150 14.93 8.43 11.71
CA ARG A 150 14.33 8.52 13.04
C ARG A 150 13.01 7.76 13.13
N LEU A 151 12.20 7.81 12.08
CA LEU A 151 10.93 7.09 12.00
C LEU A 151 11.15 5.58 11.90
N PHE A 152 12.14 5.15 11.12
CA PHE A 152 12.57 3.75 11.01
C PHE A 152 13.09 3.19 12.33
N THR A 153 13.88 3.98 13.07
CA THR A 153 14.43 3.61 14.39
C THR A 153 13.33 3.46 15.45
N TYR A 154 12.10 3.88 15.18
CA TYR A 154 10.97 3.60 16.07
C TYR A 154 10.64 2.10 16.00
N PRO A 155 10.76 1.33 17.11
CA PRO A 155 10.76 -0.13 17.05
C PRO A 155 9.53 -0.76 16.37
N PRO A 156 8.28 -0.29 16.61
CA PRO A 156 7.12 -0.82 15.89
C PRO A 156 7.20 -0.68 14.37
N ILE A 157 7.70 0.46 13.87
CA ILE A 157 7.77 0.72 12.43
C ILE A 157 8.89 -0.10 11.81
N GLY A 158 10.08 -0.12 12.43
CA GLY A 158 11.19 -0.94 11.95
C GLY A 158 10.85 -2.42 11.86
N ILE A 159 10.22 -2.99 12.91
CA ILE A 159 9.82 -4.40 12.94
C ILE A 159 8.82 -4.73 11.83
N VAL A 160 7.79 -3.88 11.65
CA VAL A 160 6.75 -4.10 10.63
C VAL A 160 7.32 -3.99 9.20
N THR A 161 8.26 -3.05 8.98
CA THR A 161 8.92 -2.89 7.70
C THR A 161 9.83 -4.08 7.37
N VAL A 162 10.57 -4.62 8.36
CA VAL A 162 11.40 -5.83 8.18
C VAL A 162 10.53 -7.05 7.89
N ASN A 163 9.46 -7.24 8.66
CA ASN A 163 8.48 -8.31 8.45
C ASN A 163 7.94 -8.31 7.01
N THR A 164 7.46 -7.15 6.56
CA THR A 164 6.91 -7.02 5.20
C THR A 164 7.97 -7.22 4.12
N ALA A 165 9.23 -6.85 4.39
CA ALA A 165 10.33 -7.07 3.46
C ALA A 165 10.62 -8.57 3.26
N ILE A 166 10.66 -9.34 4.34
CA ILE A 166 10.96 -10.79 4.30
C ILE A 166 9.85 -11.56 3.58
N LEU A 167 8.57 -11.33 3.93
CA LEU A 167 7.45 -11.98 3.21
C LEU A 167 7.44 -11.62 1.72
N TYR A 168 7.79 -10.37 1.40
CA TYR A 168 7.85 -9.96 0.01
C TYR A 168 9.02 -10.56 -0.75
N SER A 169 10.16 -10.76 -0.09
CA SER A 169 11.29 -11.53 -0.61
C SER A 169 10.88 -12.96 -0.94
N THR A 170 10.17 -13.64 -0.04
CA THR A 170 9.68 -15.01 -0.25
C THR A 170 8.66 -15.08 -1.39
N TYR A 171 7.74 -14.12 -1.46
CA TYR A 171 6.83 -14.01 -2.61
C TYR A 171 7.61 -13.83 -3.93
N PHE A 172 8.58 -12.91 -3.96
CA PHE A 172 9.34 -12.64 -5.17
C PHE A 172 10.21 -13.83 -5.60
N ALA A 173 10.78 -14.56 -4.64
CA ALA A 173 11.49 -15.82 -4.89
C ALA A 173 10.65 -16.79 -5.72
N ILE A 174 9.38 -16.98 -5.33
CA ILE A 174 8.45 -17.84 -6.06
C ILE A 174 8.18 -17.26 -7.45
N THR A 175 7.90 -15.96 -7.57
CA THR A 175 7.59 -15.35 -8.89
C THR A 175 8.76 -15.37 -9.87
N VAL A 176 10.00 -15.41 -9.39
CA VAL A 176 11.20 -15.53 -10.24
C VAL A 176 11.40 -16.97 -10.70
N GLN A 177 11.16 -17.94 -9.82
CA GLN A 177 11.36 -19.35 -10.12
C GLN A 177 10.21 -19.93 -10.96
N LEU A 178 8.96 -19.50 -10.73
CA LEU A 178 7.75 -20.05 -11.36
C LEU A 178 7.80 -20.10 -12.89
N PRO A 179 8.22 -19.03 -13.62
CA PRO A 179 8.33 -19.10 -15.08
C PRO A 179 9.32 -20.16 -15.55
N THR A 180 10.47 -20.27 -14.87
CA THR A 180 11.51 -21.24 -15.20
C THR A 180 11.00 -22.66 -15.00
N GLU A 181 10.30 -22.94 -13.91
CA GLU A 181 9.75 -24.28 -13.64
C GLU A 181 8.64 -24.64 -14.63
N LEU A 182 7.71 -23.71 -14.92
CA LEU A 182 6.64 -23.95 -15.88
C LEU A 182 7.16 -24.14 -17.32
N ALA A 183 8.17 -23.38 -17.73
CA ALA A 183 8.75 -23.49 -19.06
C ALA A 183 9.64 -24.74 -19.21
N VAL A 184 10.51 -25.02 -18.23
CA VAL A 184 11.51 -26.11 -18.34
C VAL A 184 10.93 -27.45 -17.91
N GLN A 185 10.23 -27.55 -16.78
CA GLN A 185 9.70 -28.84 -16.31
C GLN A 185 8.41 -29.21 -17.03
N TYR A 186 7.47 -28.26 -17.15
CA TYR A 186 6.14 -28.52 -17.70
C TYR A 186 6.03 -28.23 -19.20
N GLN A 187 7.08 -27.71 -19.84
CA GLN A 187 7.13 -27.43 -21.28
C GLN A 187 6.00 -26.49 -21.76
N TRP A 188 5.62 -25.52 -20.92
CA TRP A 188 4.58 -24.54 -21.25
C TRP A 188 5.08 -23.49 -22.24
N SER A 189 4.20 -23.04 -23.14
CA SER A 189 4.48 -21.90 -24.02
C SER A 189 4.57 -20.60 -23.22
N SER A 190 5.20 -19.56 -23.81
CA SER A 190 5.32 -18.25 -23.18
C SER A 190 3.97 -17.64 -22.80
N ALA A 191 2.92 -17.79 -23.62
CA ALA A 191 1.58 -17.33 -23.25
C ALA A 191 0.96 -18.16 -22.13
N ALA A 192 1.16 -19.48 -22.10
CA ALA A 192 0.67 -20.34 -21.02
C ALA A 192 1.34 -20.01 -19.67
N VAL A 193 2.66 -19.76 -19.67
CA VAL A 193 3.39 -19.27 -18.49
C VAL A 193 2.82 -17.94 -18.01
N GLY A 194 2.61 -16.99 -18.93
CA GLY A 194 1.97 -15.70 -18.64
C GLY A 194 0.57 -15.85 -18.03
N ALA A 195 -0.24 -16.78 -18.54
CA ALA A 195 -1.56 -17.08 -18.00
C ALA A 195 -1.50 -17.69 -16.58
N GLY A 196 -0.46 -18.46 -16.24
CA GLY A 196 -0.25 -19.00 -14.90
C GLY A 196 -0.14 -17.91 -13.81
N PHE A 197 0.41 -16.75 -14.15
CA PHE A 197 0.49 -15.60 -13.24
C PHE A 197 -0.87 -14.95 -12.93
N LEU A 198 -1.90 -15.24 -13.73
CA LEU A 198 -3.27 -14.78 -13.45
C LEU A 198 -3.73 -15.27 -12.08
N ALA A 199 -3.41 -16.53 -11.72
CA ALA A 199 -3.74 -17.09 -10.41
C ALA A 199 -3.10 -16.30 -9.27
N VAL A 200 -1.81 -15.98 -9.41
CA VAL A 200 -1.04 -15.19 -8.43
C VAL A 200 -1.63 -13.79 -8.29
N GLY A 201 -1.91 -13.15 -9.41
CA GLY A 201 -2.51 -11.83 -9.46
C GLY A 201 -3.90 -11.74 -8.83
N ILE A 202 -4.77 -12.70 -9.13
CA ILE A 202 -6.09 -12.84 -8.48
C ILE A 202 -5.91 -13.03 -6.97
N ALA A 203 -5.00 -13.90 -6.54
CA ALA A 203 -4.68 -14.11 -5.14
C ALA A 203 -4.30 -12.81 -4.41
N MET A 204 -3.47 -11.98 -5.03
CA MET A 204 -3.11 -10.68 -4.46
C MET A 204 -4.34 -9.79 -4.30
N ILE A 205 -5.18 -9.64 -5.31
CA ILE A 205 -6.39 -8.81 -5.24
C ILE A 205 -7.33 -9.33 -4.14
N VAL A 206 -7.61 -10.63 -4.12
CA VAL A 206 -8.49 -11.26 -3.13
C VAL A 206 -7.91 -11.12 -1.71
N GLY A 207 -6.61 -11.36 -1.54
CA GLY A 207 -5.90 -11.16 -0.26
C GLY A 207 -5.93 -9.71 0.22
N SER A 208 -5.86 -8.75 -0.71
CA SER A 208 -5.99 -7.31 -0.43
C SER A 208 -7.32 -7.00 0.23
N LEU A 209 -8.40 -7.43 -0.45
CA LEU A 209 -9.77 -7.10 -0.10
C LEU A 209 -10.18 -7.81 1.19
N CYS A 210 -9.83 -9.10 1.30
CA CYS A 210 -10.12 -9.89 2.49
C CYS A 210 -9.36 -9.34 3.71
N GLY A 211 -8.06 -9.08 3.59
CA GLY A 211 -7.24 -8.57 4.68
C GLY A 211 -7.64 -7.19 5.15
N GLY A 212 -7.92 -6.27 4.22
CA GLY A 212 -8.41 -4.93 4.53
C GLY A 212 -9.76 -4.96 5.24
N ARG A 213 -10.73 -5.72 4.70
CA ARG A 213 -12.08 -5.81 5.26
C ARG A 213 -12.10 -6.50 6.62
N PHE A 214 -11.31 -7.56 6.78
CA PHE A 214 -11.23 -8.28 8.04
C PHE A 214 -10.55 -7.45 9.14
N SER A 215 -9.48 -6.72 8.81
CA SER A 215 -8.82 -5.84 9.78
C SER A 215 -9.74 -4.71 10.23
N ASP A 216 -10.49 -4.10 9.30
CA ASP A 216 -11.45 -3.05 9.64
C ASP A 216 -12.66 -3.58 10.44
N TRP A 217 -13.17 -4.77 10.12
CA TRP A 217 -14.24 -5.42 10.89
C TRP A 217 -13.82 -5.70 12.34
N ARG A 218 -12.61 -6.26 12.52
CA ARG A 218 -12.09 -6.57 13.86
C ARG A 218 -11.84 -5.30 14.67
N ARG A 219 -11.31 -4.25 14.03
CA ARG A 219 -11.12 -2.94 14.65
C ARG A 219 -12.45 -2.31 15.05
N ALA A 220 -13.48 -2.39 14.20
CA ALA A 220 -14.82 -1.87 14.52
C ALA A 220 -15.45 -2.59 15.72
N ARG A 221 -15.22 -3.89 15.89
CA ARG A 221 -15.62 -4.63 17.10
C ARG A 221 -14.86 -4.17 18.34
N ALA A 222 -13.53 -4.07 18.23
CA ALA A 222 -12.69 -3.62 19.34
C ALA A 222 -13.04 -2.19 19.81
N VAL A 223 -13.44 -1.29 18.89
CA VAL A 223 -13.90 0.06 19.24
C VAL A 223 -15.19 0.03 20.05
N LYS A 224 -16.12 -0.87 19.73
CA LYS A 224 -17.40 -1.02 20.46
C LYS A 224 -17.21 -1.61 21.85
N GLU A 225 -16.19 -2.46 22.02
CA GLU A 225 -15.87 -3.13 23.29
C GLU A 225 -14.95 -2.27 24.18
N ALA A 226 -14.34 -1.21 23.65
CA ALA A 226 -13.43 -0.34 24.39
C ALA A 226 -14.18 0.72 25.21
N PRO A 227 -13.87 0.88 26.52
CA PRO A 227 -14.50 1.89 27.39
C PRO A 227 -14.37 3.33 26.88
N ASP A 228 -13.24 3.65 26.25
CA ASP A 228 -12.92 4.99 25.71
C ASP A 228 -13.21 5.14 24.21
N GLY A 229 -13.74 4.10 23.54
CA GLY A 229 -13.98 4.10 22.10
C GLY A 229 -12.72 4.28 21.22
N LYS A 230 -11.52 4.21 21.80
CA LYS A 230 -10.24 4.37 21.11
C LYS A 230 -9.49 3.05 21.02
N VAL A 231 -9.19 2.62 19.80
CA VAL A 231 -8.36 1.45 19.51
C VAL A 231 -7.07 1.89 18.88
N ASP A 232 -5.98 1.35 19.41
CA ASP A 232 -4.63 1.60 18.94
C ASP A 232 -4.39 1.06 17.52
N PRO A 233 -3.64 1.78 16.66
CA PRO A 233 -3.27 1.32 15.31
C PRO A 233 -2.63 -0.08 15.26
N GLU A 234 -1.90 -0.46 16.31
CA GLU A 234 -1.14 -1.70 16.41
C GLU A 234 -2.02 -2.95 16.59
N PHE A 235 -3.30 -2.76 16.91
CA PHE A 235 -4.27 -3.85 16.90
C PHE A 235 -4.32 -4.55 15.53
N ARG A 236 -4.14 -3.80 14.43
CA ARG A 236 -4.10 -4.34 13.06
C ARG A 236 -2.92 -5.27 12.81
N LEU A 237 -1.81 -5.10 13.55
CA LEU A 237 -0.60 -5.91 13.37
C LEU A 237 -0.77 -7.33 13.92
N VAL A 238 -1.68 -7.53 14.87
CA VAL A 238 -2.03 -8.87 15.38
C VAL A 238 -2.73 -9.70 14.29
N ASP A 239 -3.42 -9.04 13.36
CA ASP A 239 -4.13 -9.70 12.26
C ASP A 239 -3.18 -10.29 11.20
N GLN A 240 -1.89 -9.90 11.22
CA GLN A 240 -0.87 -10.36 10.29
C GLN A 240 -0.55 -11.84 10.45
N ILE A 241 -0.77 -12.41 11.65
CA ILE A 241 -0.50 -13.83 11.93
C ILE A 241 -1.21 -14.75 10.94
N TRP A 242 -2.45 -14.41 10.55
CA TRP A 242 -3.23 -15.20 9.61
C TRP A 242 -2.66 -15.15 8.20
N GLY A 243 -2.24 -13.97 7.74
CA GLY A 243 -1.59 -13.83 6.44
C GLY A 243 -0.27 -14.60 6.36
N VAL A 244 0.52 -14.59 7.43
CA VAL A 244 1.83 -15.26 7.51
C VAL A 244 1.68 -16.77 7.46
N LEU A 245 0.73 -17.33 8.22
CA LEU A 245 0.49 -18.78 8.22
C LEU A 245 0.07 -19.28 6.84
N VAL A 246 -0.82 -18.55 6.16
CA VAL A 246 -1.25 -18.88 4.79
C VAL A 246 -0.10 -18.71 3.80
N CYS A 247 0.72 -17.66 3.95
CA CYS A 247 1.88 -17.42 3.10
C CYS A 247 2.92 -18.53 3.22
N ALA A 248 3.27 -18.91 4.46
CA ALA A 248 4.22 -19.98 4.74
C ALA A 248 3.71 -21.33 4.25
N ALA A 249 2.43 -21.65 4.48
CA ALA A 249 1.82 -22.88 3.96
C ALA A 249 1.86 -22.94 2.43
N GLY A 250 1.52 -21.84 1.75
CA GLY A 250 1.62 -21.73 0.29
C GLY A 250 3.06 -21.90 -0.22
N CYS A 251 4.03 -21.33 0.49
CA CYS A 251 5.45 -21.43 0.14
C CYS A 251 5.98 -22.85 0.28
N VAL A 252 5.70 -23.54 1.39
CA VAL A 252 6.06 -24.96 1.59
C VAL A 252 5.39 -25.81 0.51
N MET A 253 4.09 -25.60 0.28
CA MET A 253 3.34 -26.34 -0.73
C MET A 253 3.94 -26.16 -2.12
N TYR A 254 4.37 -24.95 -2.48
CA TYR A 254 5.00 -24.66 -3.77
C TYR A 254 6.30 -25.46 -3.96
N GLY A 255 7.18 -25.43 -2.95
CA GLY A 255 8.47 -26.12 -3.01
C GLY A 255 8.32 -27.62 -3.24
N TRP A 256 7.47 -28.27 -2.45
CA TRP A 256 7.28 -29.72 -2.54
C TRP A 256 6.49 -30.16 -3.77
N LEU A 257 5.49 -29.39 -4.21
CA LEU A 257 4.73 -29.72 -5.42
C LEU A 257 5.60 -29.67 -6.67
N ILE A 258 6.58 -28.77 -6.73
CA ILE A 258 7.57 -28.75 -7.82
C ILE A 258 8.54 -29.92 -7.69
N ASP A 259 9.01 -30.22 -6.49
CA ASP A 259 9.98 -31.30 -6.25
C ASP A 259 9.44 -32.68 -6.68
N VAL A 260 8.15 -32.92 -6.45
CA VAL A 260 7.46 -34.16 -6.88
C VAL A 260 6.86 -34.09 -8.29
N THR A 261 7.06 -32.99 -9.02
CA THR A 261 6.48 -32.76 -10.37
C THR A 261 4.97 -33.01 -10.41
N ALA A 262 4.25 -32.40 -9.46
CA ALA A 262 2.80 -32.57 -9.32
C ALA A 262 2.02 -31.98 -10.51
N HIS A 263 0.71 -32.24 -10.57
CA HIS A 263 -0.13 -31.67 -11.62
C HIS A 263 -0.01 -30.12 -11.65
N PRO A 264 0.15 -29.47 -12.83
CA PRO A 264 0.41 -28.03 -12.93
C PRO A 264 -0.60 -27.14 -12.20
N ALA A 265 -1.87 -27.55 -12.19
CA ALA A 265 -2.92 -26.85 -11.45
C ALA A 265 -2.62 -26.77 -9.94
N ALA A 266 -2.09 -27.82 -9.34
CA ALA A 266 -1.68 -27.82 -7.93
C ALA A 266 -0.50 -26.85 -7.70
N VAL A 267 0.47 -26.84 -8.63
CA VAL A 267 1.62 -25.92 -8.59
C VAL A 267 1.17 -24.46 -8.66
N LEU A 268 0.09 -24.13 -9.40
CA LEU A 268 -0.47 -22.78 -9.46
C LEU A 268 -1.32 -22.39 -8.24
N VAL A 269 -1.91 -23.37 -7.55
CA VAL A 269 -2.65 -23.14 -6.30
C VAL A 269 -1.70 -22.74 -5.15
N ALA A 270 -0.47 -23.22 -5.15
CA ALA A 270 0.51 -22.85 -4.12
C ALA A 270 0.89 -21.35 -4.10
N PRO A 271 1.33 -20.72 -5.20
CA PRO A 271 1.62 -19.29 -5.24
C PRO A 271 0.35 -18.45 -5.09
N PHE A 272 -0.85 -19.00 -5.33
CA PHE A 272 -2.09 -18.34 -4.95
C PHE A 272 -2.16 -18.13 -3.42
N PHE A 273 -1.92 -19.16 -2.60
CA PHE A 273 -1.92 -18.99 -1.15
C PHE A 273 -0.78 -18.08 -0.67
N THR A 274 0.42 -18.20 -1.25
CA THR A 274 1.53 -17.29 -0.94
C THR A 274 1.18 -15.83 -1.25
N GLY A 275 0.66 -15.55 -2.45
CA GLY A 275 0.26 -14.20 -2.86
C GLY A 275 -0.89 -13.64 -2.03
N PHE A 276 -1.86 -14.47 -1.66
CA PHE A 276 -2.96 -14.10 -0.77
C PHE A 276 -2.44 -13.68 0.62
N GLY A 277 -1.60 -14.51 1.23
CA GLY A 277 -1.04 -14.28 2.56
C GLY A 277 -0.11 -13.06 2.61
N MET A 278 0.79 -12.93 1.64
CA MET A 278 1.67 -11.77 1.50
C MET A 278 0.85 -10.48 1.39
N ASN A 279 -0.18 -10.45 0.53
CA ASN A 279 -0.88 -9.20 0.28
C ASN A 279 -1.80 -8.80 1.44
N TRP A 280 -2.32 -9.78 2.18
CA TRP A 280 -3.00 -9.55 3.45
C TRP A 280 -2.11 -8.78 4.45
N VAL A 281 -0.87 -9.24 4.63
CA VAL A 281 0.10 -8.57 5.52
C VAL A 281 0.48 -7.19 4.97
N PHE A 282 0.62 -7.07 3.64
CA PHE A 282 0.99 -5.81 3.00
C PHE A 282 -0.06 -4.70 3.19
N VAL A 283 -1.35 -5.02 3.05
CA VAL A 283 -2.44 -4.05 3.26
C VAL A 283 -2.49 -3.60 4.71
N THR A 284 -2.40 -4.54 5.66
CA THR A 284 -2.44 -4.23 7.10
C THR A 284 -1.22 -3.41 7.55
N THR A 285 -0.02 -3.73 7.05
CA THR A 285 1.19 -2.92 7.26
C THR A 285 1.03 -1.52 6.70
N THR A 286 0.56 -1.40 5.45
CA THR A 286 0.42 -0.10 4.79
C THR A 286 -0.60 0.78 5.52
N ALA A 287 -1.72 0.20 5.96
CA ALA A 287 -2.70 0.90 6.79
C ALA A 287 -2.06 1.41 8.09
N PHE A 288 -1.31 0.55 8.80
CA PHE A 288 -0.60 0.94 10.02
C PHE A 288 0.43 2.07 9.82
N LEU A 289 1.26 1.99 8.77
CA LEU A 289 2.26 3.02 8.46
C LEU A 289 1.59 4.37 8.16
N THR A 290 0.48 4.36 7.42
CA THR A 290 -0.26 5.59 7.09
C THR A 290 -1.00 6.19 8.29
N GLU A 291 -1.32 5.39 9.32
CA GLU A 291 -1.85 5.88 10.61
C GLU A 291 -0.74 6.50 11.48
N CYS A 292 0.48 5.93 11.45
CA CYS A 292 1.63 6.47 12.17
C CYS A 292 2.17 7.79 11.60
N VAL A 293 1.94 8.04 10.30
CA VAL A 293 2.47 9.20 9.56
C VAL A 293 1.35 9.90 8.77
N ALA A 294 0.29 10.31 9.46
CA ALA A 294 -0.91 10.89 8.83
C ALA A 294 -0.62 12.11 7.94
N GLN A 295 0.38 12.94 8.29
CA GLN A 295 0.77 14.15 7.55
C GLN A 295 1.63 13.87 6.30
N GLN A 296 2.18 12.66 6.15
CA GLN A 296 3.00 12.27 5.00
C GLN A 296 2.71 10.81 4.61
N ALA A 297 1.50 10.54 4.14
CA ALA A 297 1.13 9.20 3.67
C ALA A 297 2.09 8.66 2.58
N ALA A 298 2.53 9.52 1.66
CA ALA A 298 3.52 9.16 0.64
C ALA A 298 4.87 8.76 1.25
N GLY A 299 5.31 9.46 2.30
CA GLY A 299 6.54 9.13 3.03
C GLY A 299 6.42 7.82 3.80
N ALA A 300 5.25 7.54 4.39
CA ALA A 300 4.96 6.27 5.05
C ALA A 300 5.05 5.09 4.08
N PHE A 301 4.52 5.27 2.87
CA PHE A 301 4.56 4.27 1.81
C PHE A 301 6.00 4.05 1.30
N ALA A 302 6.77 5.13 1.11
CA ALA A 302 8.17 5.06 0.73
C ALA A 302 9.01 4.30 1.79
N LEU A 303 8.76 4.55 3.07
CA LEU A 303 9.45 3.87 4.17
C LEU A 303 9.19 2.36 4.16
N GLY A 304 7.96 1.94 3.86
CA GLY A 304 7.60 0.53 3.69
C GLY A 304 8.35 -0.13 2.53
N ASN A 305 8.54 0.60 1.42
CA ASN A 305 9.23 0.09 0.23
C ASN A 305 10.76 0.05 0.37
N MET A 306 11.34 0.84 1.28
CA MET A 306 12.78 1.03 1.44
C MET A 306 13.54 -0.28 1.72
N LEU A 307 13.00 -1.17 2.58
CA LEU A 307 13.61 -2.48 2.83
C LEU A 307 13.06 -3.59 1.94
N ARG A 308 11.80 -3.44 1.54
CA ARG A 308 11.05 -4.42 0.77
C ARG A 308 11.67 -4.68 -0.61
N ASN A 309 12.01 -3.62 -1.35
CA ASN A 309 12.54 -3.77 -2.71
C ASN A 309 13.97 -4.35 -2.75
N PRO A 310 14.91 -3.89 -1.91
CA PRO A 310 16.22 -4.54 -1.82
C PRO A 310 16.14 -6.00 -1.37
N GLY A 311 15.27 -6.31 -0.41
CA GLY A 311 15.04 -7.69 0.02
C GLY A 311 14.57 -8.58 -1.13
N ALA A 312 13.62 -8.09 -1.93
CA ALA A 312 13.15 -8.81 -3.11
C ALA A 312 14.25 -9.01 -4.15
N ALA A 313 15.08 -7.99 -4.39
CA ALA A 313 16.21 -8.08 -5.33
C ALA A 313 17.24 -9.13 -4.88
N VAL A 314 17.60 -9.14 -3.58
CA VAL A 314 18.52 -10.13 -3.01
C VAL A 314 17.95 -11.54 -3.15
N ALA A 315 16.67 -11.74 -2.82
CA ALA A 315 16.01 -13.03 -2.99
C ALA A 315 16.00 -13.47 -4.46
N ALA A 316 15.61 -12.60 -5.40
CA ALA A 316 15.58 -12.90 -6.82
C ALA A 316 16.94 -13.39 -7.36
N VAL A 317 18.05 -12.84 -6.87
CA VAL A 317 19.40 -13.23 -7.29
C VAL A 317 19.83 -14.56 -6.66
N LEU A 318 19.52 -14.78 -5.37
CA LEU A 318 20.00 -15.96 -4.63
C LEU A 318 19.20 -17.22 -4.95
N ILE A 319 17.92 -17.11 -5.24
CA ILE A 319 17.00 -18.25 -5.31
C ILE A 319 17.35 -19.29 -6.37
N PRO A 320 17.70 -18.93 -7.62
CA PRO A 320 18.11 -19.93 -8.60
C PRO A 320 19.35 -20.74 -8.15
N THR A 321 20.28 -20.08 -7.45
CA THR A 321 21.48 -20.73 -6.89
C THR A 321 21.13 -21.63 -5.71
N LEU A 322 20.19 -21.22 -4.85
CA LEU A 322 19.75 -22.02 -3.72
C LEU A 322 18.95 -23.26 -4.17
N VAL A 323 18.05 -23.08 -5.13
CA VAL A 323 17.25 -24.17 -5.70
C VAL A 323 18.14 -25.23 -6.36
N SER A 324 19.14 -24.81 -7.14
CA SER A 324 20.07 -25.75 -7.79
C SER A 324 20.95 -26.55 -6.82
N LYS A 325 21.24 -26.03 -5.63
CA LYS A 325 22.07 -26.73 -4.63
C LYS A 325 21.28 -27.59 -3.64
N MET A 326 20.09 -27.14 -3.25
CA MET A 326 19.34 -27.70 -2.13
C MET A 326 18.04 -28.40 -2.56
N GLY A 327 17.65 -28.26 -3.83
CA GLY A 327 16.34 -28.64 -4.33
C GLY A 327 15.26 -27.60 -4.01
N SER A 328 14.16 -27.63 -4.76
CA SER A 328 13.04 -26.70 -4.59
C SER A 328 12.32 -26.91 -3.26
N GLY A 329 12.09 -28.17 -2.85
CA GLY A 329 11.38 -28.50 -1.61
C GLY A 329 12.02 -27.86 -0.37
N TRP A 330 13.30 -28.14 -0.14
CA TRP A 330 14.02 -27.62 1.03
C TRP A 330 14.29 -26.12 0.97
N CYS A 331 14.54 -25.57 -0.23
CA CYS A 331 14.74 -24.13 -0.40
C CYS A 331 13.50 -23.33 0.07
N PHE A 332 12.32 -23.65 -0.46
CA PHE A 332 11.08 -22.94 -0.09
C PHE A 332 10.59 -23.28 1.32
N THR A 333 10.86 -24.50 1.82
CA THR A 333 10.59 -24.83 3.24
C THR A 333 11.45 -23.98 4.18
N GLY A 334 12.73 -23.74 3.84
CA GLY A 334 13.62 -22.86 4.60
C GLY A 334 13.15 -21.41 4.62
N LEU A 335 12.68 -20.89 3.48
CA LEU A 335 12.09 -19.55 3.40
C LEU A 335 10.80 -19.44 4.22
N ALA A 336 9.92 -20.43 4.15
CA ALA A 336 8.70 -20.44 4.95
C ALA A 336 9.00 -20.51 6.46
N ALA A 337 10.01 -21.27 6.87
CA ALA A 337 10.46 -21.31 8.26
C ALA A 337 11.03 -19.95 8.69
N LEU A 338 11.82 -19.29 7.84
CA LEU A 338 12.33 -17.94 8.09
C LEU A 338 11.18 -16.93 8.24
N ASP A 339 10.18 -16.98 7.36
CA ASP A 339 8.98 -16.14 7.44
C ASP A 339 8.26 -16.36 8.78
N LEU A 340 8.01 -17.61 9.17
CA LEU A 340 7.33 -17.93 10.43
C LEU A 340 8.13 -17.47 11.66
N VAL A 341 9.45 -17.67 11.67
CA VAL A 341 10.29 -17.26 12.79
C VAL A 341 10.36 -15.75 12.89
N VAL A 342 10.72 -15.06 11.81
CA VAL A 342 10.95 -13.61 11.87
C VAL A 342 9.64 -12.86 12.00
N VAL A 343 8.63 -13.23 11.22
CA VAL A 343 7.35 -12.55 11.27
C VAL A 343 6.52 -12.98 12.48
N GLY A 344 6.46 -14.28 12.77
CA GLY A 344 5.74 -14.78 13.93
C GLY A 344 6.28 -14.20 15.23
N SER A 345 7.61 -14.18 15.41
CA SER A 345 8.22 -13.55 16.59
C SER A 345 8.00 -12.04 16.61
N ALA A 346 8.04 -11.34 15.47
CA ALA A 346 7.73 -9.93 15.38
C ALA A 346 6.31 -9.60 15.85
N VAL A 347 5.30 -10.37 15.42
CA VAL A 347 3.90 -10.18 15.84
C VAL A 347 3.75 -10.39 17.35
N ILE A 348 4.42 -11.41 17.91
CA ILE A 348 4.42 -11.68 19.35
C ILE A 348 5.06 -10.51 20.12
N VAL A 349 6.24 -10.05 19.68
CA VAL A 349 6.96 -8.92 20.31
C VAL A 349 6.12 -7.65 20.26
N LEU A 350 5.46 -7.38 19.12
CA LEU A 350 4.56 -6.25 18.97
C LEU A 350 3.35 -6.35 19.92
N ARG A 351 2.81 -7.55 20.12
CA ARG A 351 1.68 -7.76 21.05
C ARG A 351 2.04 -7.43 22.51
N PHE A 352 3.26 -7.76 22.95
CA PHE A 352 3.67 -7.56 24.35
C PHE A 352 4.36 -6.22 24.63
N LYS A 353 5.30 -5.78 23.77
CA LYS A 353 6.16 -4.61 24.06
C LYS A 353 5.63 -3.28 23.53
N CYS A 354 4.68 -3.29 22.60
CA CYS A 354 4.22 -2.06 21.94
C CYS A 354 3.62 -1.04 22.92
N ARG A 355 2.82 -1.50 23.90
CA ARG A 355 2.22 -0.63 24.93
C ARG A 355 3.29 0.16 25.70
N GLY A 356 4.40 -0.50 26.05
CA GLY A 356 5.52 0.13 26.75
C GLY A 356 6.27 1.15 25.89
N TRP A 357 6.53 0.83 24.61
CA TRP A 357 7.20 1.75 23.69
C TRP A 357 6.39 3.02 23.41
N ARG A 358 5.05 2.91 23.35
CA ARG A 358 4.18 4.08 23.18
C ARG A 358 4.13 4.95 24.43
N ALA A 359 3.99 4.34 25.61
CA ALA A 359 4.03 5.08 26.88
C ALA A 359 5.34 5.86 27.04
N ALA A 360 6.48 5.23 26.72
CA ALA A 360 7.78 5.87 26.74
C ALA A 360 7.89 7.04 25.73
N ARG A 361 7.34 6.90 24.52
CA ARG A 361 7.34 7.97 23.52
C ARG A 361 6.42 9.13 23.92
N ALA A 362 5.22 8.83 24.43
CA ALA A 362 4.29 9.85 24.92
C ALA A 362 4.90 10.63 26.09
N ALA A 363 5.58 9.96 27.01
CA ALA A 363 6.32 10.58 28.10
C ALA A 363 7.45 11.49 27.57
N LYS A 364 8.26 11.03 26.60
CA LYS A 364 9.31 11.84 25.96
C LYS A 364 8.75 13.07 25.23
N MET A 365 7.63 12.93 24.52
CA MET A 365 6.98 14.05 23.82
C MET A 365 6.38 15.08 24.79
N LYS A 366 5.78 14.62 25.90
CA LYS A 366 5.31 15.49 26.98
C LYS A 366 6.48 16.22 27.64
N ALA A 367 7.58 15.52 27.93
CA ALA A 367 8.79 16.12 28.49
C ALA A 367 9.42 17.15 27.54
N ALA A 368 9.49 16.86 26.24
CA ALA A 368 10.00 17.80 25.24
C ALA A 368 9.11 19.06 25.07
N LYS A 369 7.78 18.91 25.16
CA LYS A 369 6.86 20.05 25.19
C LYS A 369 6.99 20.87 26.48
N ALA A 370 7.17 20.22 27.62
CA ALA A 370 7.40 20.88 28.90
C ALA A 370 8.76 21.61 28.95
N ALA A 371 9.76 21.11 28.23
CA ALA A 371 11.08 21.71 28.11
C ALA A 371 11.18 22.82 27.03
N GLY A 372 10.06 23.25 26.43
CA GLY A 372 10.05 24.35 25.45
C GLY A 372 10.66 24.02 24.08
N GLY A 373 10.71 22.75 23.68
CA GLY A 373 11.31 22.33 22.41
C GLY A 373 10.64 22.94 21.16
N PRO A 374 11.41 23.19 20.08
CA PRO A 374 10.98 24.03 18.96
C PRO A 374 9.79 23.43 18.18
N LYS A 375 8.91 24.33 17.74
CA LYS A 375 7.65 24.06 17.00
C LYS A 375 7.85 23.24 15.73
#